data_AF-X1G514-F1
#
_entry.id   AF-X1G514-F1
#
_cell.length_a   1.000
_cell.length_b   1.000
_cell.length_c   1.000
_cell.angle_alpha   90.00
_cell.angle_beta   90.00
_cell.angle_gamma   90.00
#
_symmetry.space_group_name_H-M   'P 1'
#
loop_
_entity.id
_entity.type
_entity.pdbx_description
1 polymer ?
#
loop_
_entity_poly.entity_id
_entity_poly.type
_entity_poly.pdbx_seq_one_letter_code
_entity_poly.pdbx_strand_id
1 'polypeptide(L)'
;LIDCCNGSFERGLLSALFETGGRVSEVIDTRMNCFNFQIHDDVIVMRLMPLYKRWEKDKKTGKTIRLLDYRTFPIRRDEPLTRYFEERVSEYPMDPPFGVSRSKAFLVIRGIGERLGREPIPNTLKKDKTRPLYSSELAPHILRVERASQLAEDYGFDVFSLNQFFGWKPKRQSMAEKYASMGWKGLARAMGVEV
;
A
#
# COMPACT_ATOMS: atom_id res chain seq x y z
N LEU A 1 -6.67 -6.88 11.92
CA LEU A 1 -5.22 -6.56 11.86
C LEU A 1 -4.85 -5.43 12.82
N ILE A 2 -5.52 -4.27 12.73
CA ILE A 2 -5.18 -3.11 13.57
C ILE A 2 -5.28 -3.39 15.07
N ASP A 3 -6.24 -4.22 15.49
CA ASP A 3 -6.43 -4.63 16.89
C ASP A 3 -5.30 -5.54 17.41
N CYS A 4 -4.53 -6.14 16.52
CA CYS A 4 -3.36 -6.96 16.87
C CYS A 4 -2.08 -6.13 17.02
N CYS A 5 -2.14 -4.81 16.84
CA CYS A 5 -0.99 -3.92 17.00
C CYS A 5 -0.75 -3.59 18.48
N ASN A 6 0.50 -3.70 18.93
CA ASN A 6 0.93 -3.50 20.32
C ASN A 6 1.16 -2.01 20.70
N GLY A 7 0.90 -1.06 19.81
CA GLY A 7 1.08 0.36 20.09
C GLY A 7 0.96 1.26 18.87
N SER A 8 1.08 2.57 19.10
CA SER A 8 0.93 3.61 18.06
C SER A 8 1.90 3.45 16.89
N PHE A 9 3.14 3.02 17.15
CA PHE A 9 4.12 2.77 16.08
C PHE A 9 3.64 1.71 15.08
N GLU A 10 3.18 0.55 15.56
CA GLU A 10 2.74 -0.54 14.69
C GLU A 10 1.46 -0.16 13.94
N ARG A 11 0.51 0.51 14.63
CA ARG A 11 -0.71 1.03 14.03
C ARG A 11 -0.40 2.03 12.91
N GLY A 12 0.49 2.97 13.17
CA GLY A 12 0.93 3.96 12.18
C GLY A 12 1.64 3.31 10.98
N LEU A 13 2.53 2.34 11.21
CA LEU A 13 3.26 1.69 10.12
C LEU A 13 2.34 0.83 9.25
N LEU A 14 1.46 0.04 9.88
CA LEU A 14 0.47 -0.76 9.16
C LEU A 14 -0.46 0.12 8.35
N SER A 15 -0.96 1.20 8.95
CA SER A 15 -1.87 2.13 8.29
C SER A 15 -1.19 2.86 7.14
N ALA A 16 0.05 3.35 7.31
CA ALA A 16 0.79 3.98 6.22
C ALA A 16 1.08 3.04 5.06
N LEU A 17 1.41 1.76 5.32
CA LEU A 17 1.61 0.77 4.27
C LEU A 17 0.33 0.49 3.47
N PHE A 18 -0.81 0.45 4.17
CA PHE A 18 -2.11 0.31 3.54
C PHE A 18 -2.51 1.57 2.77
N GLU A 19 -2.66 2.71 3.45
CA GLU A 19 -3.19 3.96 2.87
C GLU A 19 -2.38 4.48 1.69
N THR A 20 -1.04 4.38 1.77
CA THR A 20 -0.20 4.76 0.62
C THR A 20 -0.17 3.71 -0.47
N GLY A 21 -0.51 2.46 -0.13
CA GLY A 21 -0.27 1.29 -0.94
C GLY A 21 1.21 1.16 -1.37
N GLY A 22 2.14 1.78 -0.66
CA GLY A 22 3.55 1.83 -1.01
C GLY A 22 4.27 0.50 -0.79
N ARG A 23 5.37 0.26 -1.50
CA ARG A 23 6.31 -0.78 -1.07
C ARG A 23 6.89 -0.36 0.28
N VAL A 24 7.22 -1.33 1.12
CA VAL A 24 7.81 -1.05 2.45
C VAL A 24 8.99 -0.07 2.40
N SER A 25 9.87 -0.22 1.41
CA SER A 25 11.01 0.69 1.22
C SER A 25 10.59 2.10 0.78
N GLU A 26 9.51 2.23 0.00
CA GLU A 26 9.00 3.55 -0.41
C GLU A 26 8.39 4.27 0.79
N VAL A 27 7.63 3.56 1.63
CA VAL A 27 6.99 4.12 2.84
C VAL A 27 8.00 4.57 3.89
N ILE A 28 8.96 3.72 4.24
CA ILE A 28 9.95 4.06 5.28
C ILE A 28 10.93 5.15 4.85
N ASP A 29 11.12 5.37 3.54
CA ASP A 29 11.99 6.42 2.99
C ASP A 29 11.20 7.71 2.66
N THR A 30 9.87 7.70 2.80
CA THR A 30 9.02 8.88 2.57
C THR A 30 9.31 9.93 3.61
N ARG A 31 9.50 11.17 3.15
CA ARG A 31 9.92 12.30 3.98
C ARG A 31 8.73 13.10 4.51
N MET A 32 8.93 13.82 5.60
CA MET A 32 7.89 14.67 6.21
C MET A 32 7.31 15.70 5.23
N ASN A 33 8.13 16.24 4.32
CA ASN A 33 7.69 17.21 3.32
C ASN A 33 6.80 16.61 2.20
N CYS A 34 6.69 15.29 2.12
CA CYS A 34 5.77 14.61 1.22
C CYS A 34 4.31 14.72 1.70
N PHE A 35 4.06 14.96 2.99
CA PHE A 35 2.70 15.02 3.52
C PHE A 35 2.16 16.45 3.43
N ASN A 36 1.00 16.64 2.80
CA ASN A 36 0.28 17.90 2.87
C ASN A 36 -1.10 17.71 3.50
N PHE A 37 -1.22 18.25 4.71
CA PHE A 37 -2.43 18.20 5.53
C PHE A 37 -3.36 19.39 5.34
N GLN A 38 -2.95 20.41 4.59
CA GLN A 38 -3.59 21.74 4.51
C GLN A 38 -4.23 22.04 3.14
N ILE A 39 -4.05 21.17 2.14
CA ILE A 39 -4.61 21.39 0.80
C ILE A 39 -6.14 21.31 0.81
N HIS A 40 -6.72 20.42 1.62
CA HIS A 40 -8.16 20.20 1.68
C HIS A 40 -8.54 19.50 2.99
N ASP A 41 -9.72 19.81 3.53
CA ASP A 41 -10.16 19.32 4.84
C ASP A 41 -10.46 17.81 4.86
N ASP A 42 -10.90 17.25 3.74
CA ASP A 42 -11.24 15.82 3.63
C ASP A 42 -10.11 14.90 3.17
N VAL A 43 -8.99 15.43 2.69
CA VAL A 43 -7.90 14.61 2.15
C VAL A 43 -6.52 15.07 2.60
N ILE A 44 -5.65 14.09 2.83
CA ILE A 44 -4.20 14.30 2.96
C ILE A 44 -3.61 14.07 1.57
N VAL A 45 -2.89 15.05 1.03
CA VAL A 45 -2.22 14.89 -0.26
C VAL A 45 -0.78 14.45 -0.04
N MET A 46 -0.47 13.21 -0.45
CA MET A 46 0.89 12.70 -0.55
C MET A 46 1.54 13.27 -1.80
N ARG A 47 2.53 14.15 -1.66
CA ARG A 47 3.31 14.73 -2.75
C ARG A 47 4.67 14.08 -2.88
N LEU A 48 5.08 13.82 -4.12
CA LEU A 48 6.42 13.39 -4.46
C LEU A 48 6.90 12.18 -3.64
N MET A 49 6.00 11.24 -3.34
CA MET A 49 6.38 9.99 -2.68
C MET A 49 7.30 9.19 -3.62
N PRO A 50 8.48 8.74 -3.18
CA PRO A 50 9.44 8.07 -4.05
C PRO A 50 8.89 6.74 -4.57
N LEU A 51 9.16 6.46 -5.85
CA LEU A 51 8.85 5.20 -6.51
C LEU A 51 10.12 4.39 -6.72
N TYR A 52 10.16 3.19 -6.16
CA TYR A 52 11.29 2.28 -6.32
C TYR A 52 11.03 1.25 -7.41
N LYS A 53 12.10 0.51 -7.77
CA LYS A 53 12.10 -0.49 -8.85
C LYS A 53 11.80 0.11 -10.23
N ARG A 54 12.26 1.33 -10.46
CA ARG A 54 12.31 1.97 -11.77
C ARG A 54 13.71 1.76 -12.34
N TRP A 55 13.75 1.16 -13.52
CA TRP A 55 14.97 0.79 -14.18
C TRP A 55 14.83 1.05 -15.67
N GLU A 56 15.89 1.54 -16.28
CA GLU A 56 16.03 1.68 -17.71
C GLU A 56 17.30 1.00 -18.17
N LYS A 57 17.25 0.33 -19.32
CA LYS A 57 18.44 -0.23 -19.95
C LYS A 57 19.00 0.81 -20.90
N ASP A 58 20.21 1.29 -20.59
CA ASP A 58 20.97 2.16 -21.48
C ASP A 58 21.17 1.44 -22.81
N LYS A 59 20.69 2.06 -23.90
CA LYS A 59 20.75 1.47 -25.25
C LYS A 59 22.17 1.42 -25.82
N LYS A 60 23.06 2.31 -25.38
CA LYS A 60 24.45 2.39 -25.84
C LYS A 60 25.34 1.44 -25.05
N THR A 61 25.21 1.41 -23.73
CA THR A 61 26.11 0.64 -22.85
C THR A 61 25.53 -0.71 -22.41
N GLY A 62 24.22 -0.92 -22.60
CA GLY A 62 23.51 -2.11 -22.12
C GLY A 62 23.31 -2.15 -20.61
N LYS A 63 23.82 -1.18 -19.84
CA LYS A 63 23.74 -1.13 -18.38
C LYS A 63 22.32 -0.81 -17.91
N THR A 64 21.91 -1.42 -16.80
CA THR A 64 20.62 -1.10 -16.16
C THR A 64 20.82 0.03 -15.15
N ILE A 65 20.20 1.17 -15.40
CA ILE A 65 20.29 2.38 -14.58
C ILE A 65 19.02 2.47 -13.73
N ARG A 66 19.17 2.79 -12.44
CA ARG A 66 18.04 3.08 -11.57
C ARG A 66 17.51 4.47 -11.88
N LEU A 67 16.22 4.58 -12.18
CA LEU A 67 15.57 5.86 -12.38
C LEU A 67 14.99 6.37 -11.07
N LEU A 68 15.07 7.69 -10.89
CA LEU A 68 14.35 8.41 -9.86
C LEU A 68 12.96 8.74 -10.41
N ASP A 69 11.91 8.42 -9.66
CA ASP A 69 10.53 8.64 -10.07
C ASP A 69 9.69 8.86 -8.81
N TYR A 70 8.55 9.53 -8.97
CA TYR A 70 7.71 9.97 -7.86
C TYR A 70 6.24 9.85 -8.21
N ARG A 71 5.39 9.78 -7.18
CA ARG A 71 3.94 9.88 -7.35
C ARG A 71 3.33 10.85 -6.34
N THR A 72 2.20 11.41 -6.74
CA THR A 72 1.34 12.23 -5.91
C THR A 72 -0.06 11.65 -5.93
N PHE A 73 -0.69 11.51 -4.76
CA PHE A 73 -2.02 10.91 -4.64
C PHE A 73 -2.73 11.38 -3.36
N PRO A 74 -4.07 11.39 -3.33
CA PRO A 74 -4.83 11.71 -2.13
C PRO A 74 -5.03 10.48 -1.23
N ILE A 75 -5.20 10.72 0.07
CA ILE A 75 -5.67 9.78 1.09
C ILE A 75 -6.88 10.43 1.77
N ARG A 76 -8.00 9.70 1.87
CA ARG A 76 -9.24 10.20 2.50
C ARG A 76 -9.13 10.17 4.02
N ARG A 77 -9.42 11.28 4.69
CA ARG A 77 -9.29 11.43 6.15
C ARG A 77 -10.31 10.62 6.96
N ASP A 78 -11.45 10.31 6.36
CA ASP A 78 -12.51 9.52 7.00
C ASP A 78 -12.28 8.01 6.90
N GLU A 79 -11.24 7.56 6.19
CA GLU A 79 -10.89 6.14 6.18
C GLU A 79 -10.43 5.68 7.57
N PRO A 80 -10.90 4.51 8.06
CA PRO A 80 -10.64 4.08 9.45
C PRO A 80 -9.17 3.98 9.86
N LEU A 81 -8.27 3.74 8.90
CA LEU A 81 -6.83 3.61 9.15
C LEU A 81 -6.09 4.94 9.05
N THR A 82 -6.67 5.95 8.39
CA THR A 82 -5.99 7.22 8.14
C THR A 82 -5.66 7.97 9.43
N ARG A 83 -6.52 7.90 10.46
CA ARG A 83 -6.21 8.49 11.78
C ARG A 83 -4.89 8.02 12.38
N TYR A 84 -4.58 6.72 12.31
CA TYR A 84 -3.35 6.19 12.91
C TYR A 84 -2.11 6.55 12.10
N PHE A 85 -2.28 6.68 10.79
CA PHE A 85 -1.24 7.19 9.90
C PHE A 85 -0.96 8.67 10.20
N GLU A 86 -2.01 9.48 10.32
CA GLU A 86 -1.90 10.91 10.63
C GLU A 86 -1.31 11.17 12.01
N GLU A 87 -1.83 10.52 13.06
CA GLU A 87 -1.26 10.55 14.42
C GLU A 87 0.25 10.28 14.38
N ARG A 88 0.66 9.24 13.64
CA ARG A 88 2.08 8.87 13.56
C ARG A 88 2.94 9.93 12.90
N VAL A 89 2.47 10.53 11.82
CA VAL A 89 3.24 11.53 11.05
C VAL A 89 3.23 12.89 11.76
N SER A 90 2.11 13.27 12.36
CA SER A 90 1.91 14.60 12.96
C SER A 90 2.45 14.70 14.40
N GLU A 91 2.28 13.66 15.22
CA GLU A 91 2.66 13.72 16.65
C GLU A 91 4.13 13.33 16.90
N TYR A 92 4.75 12.62 15.96
CA TYR A 92 6.13 12.15 16.07
C TYR A 92 6.97 12.62 14.87
N PRO A 93 7.34 13.91 14.80
CA PRO A 93 8.01 14.51 13.65
C PRO A 93 9.48 14.05 13.55
N MET A 94 9.68 12.79 13.19
CA MET A 94 10.94 12.26 12.68
C MET A 94 10.95 12.33 11.17
N ASP A 95 12.14 12.43 10.56
CA ASP A 95 12.27 12.40 9.10
C ASP A 95 13.33 11.37 8.66
N PRO A 96 12.92 10.19 8.14
CA PRO A 96 11.56 9.75 7.84
C PRO A 96 10.68 9.46 9.08
N PRO A 97 9.32 9.54 8.99
CA PRO A 97 8.40 9.42 10.14
C PRO A 97 8.50 8.09 10.90
N PHE A 98 8.92 7.03 10.21
CA PHE A 98 9.01 5.70 10.79
C PHE A 98 10.39 5.40 11.38
N GLY A 99 11.47 6.00 10.87
CA GLY A 99 12.82 5.82 11.42
C GLY A 99 13.28 4.36 11.55
N VAL A 100 12.76 3.44 10.73
CA VAL A 100 13.10 2.00 10.80
C VAL A 100 13.68 1.46 9.50
N SER A 101 14.52 0.43 9.64
CA SER A 101 15.02 -0.30 8.49
C SER A 101 13.92 -1.13 7.82
N ARG A 102 14.10 -1.45 6.54
CA ARG A 102 13.20 -2.33 5.78
C ARG A 102 12.98 -3.67 6.46
N SER A 103 14.05 -4.28 6.98
CA SER A 103 13.98 -5.59 7.65
C SER A 103 13.17 -5.49 8.95
N LYS A 104 13.37 -4.41 9.72
CA LYS A 104 12.58 -4.18 10.94
C LYS A 104 11.11 -3.95 10.63
N ALA A 105 10.79 -3.11 9.63
CA ALA A 105 9.41 -2.89 9.19
C ALA A 105 8.73 -4.19 8.73
N PHE A 106 9.46 -5.04 7.99
CA PHE A 106 8.97 -6.36 7.60
C PHE A 106 8.65 -7.25 8.82
N LEU A 107 9.57 -7.32 9.79
CA LEU A 107 9.37 -8.12 11.01
C LEU A 107 8.21 -7.61 11.86
N VAL A 108 7.97 -6.29 11.89
CA VAL A 108 6.82 -5.70 12.59
C VAL A 108 5.51 -6.19 11.96
N ILE A 109 5.36 -6.08 10.63
CA ILE A 109 4.15 -6.56 9.95
C ILE A 109 3.97 -8.07 10.12
N ARG A 110 5.06 -8.83 10.06
CA ARG A 110 5.02 -10.27 10.30
C ARG A 110 4.57 -10.61 11.73
N GLY A 111 5.08 -9.90 12.73
CA GLY A 111 4.70 -10.07 14.13
C GLY A 111 3.23 -9.75 14.38
N ILE A 112 2.67 -8.73 13.72
CA ILE A 112 1.21 -8.45 13.75
C ILE A 112 0.44 -9.66 13.20
N GLY A 113 0.89 -10.20 12.06
CA GLY A 113 0.29 -11.39 11.45
C GLY A 113 0.38 -12.65 12.33
N GLU A 114 1.50 -12.86 13.01
CA GLU A 114 1.70 -13.96 13.97
C GLU A 114 0.74 -13.87 15.15
N ARG A 115 0.48 -12.65 15.66
CA ARG A 115 -0.49 -12.42 16.74
C ARG A 115 -1.94 -12.68 16.33
N LEU A 116 -2.27 -12.53 15.04
CA LEU A 116 -3.58 -12.91 14.51
C LEU A 116 -3.74 -14.45 14.47
N GLY A 117 -2.66 -15.21 14.62
CA GLY A 117 -2.66 -16.67 14.62
C GLY A 117 -2.25 -17.25 13.26
N ARG A 118 -2.87 -18.37 12.87
CA ARG A 118 -2.54 -19.11 11.64
C ARG A 118 -3.78 -19.32 10.76
N GLU A 119 -4.58 -18.26 10.64
CA GLU A 119 -5.79 -18.28 9.83
C GLU A 119 -5.47 -18.15 8.34
N PRO A 120 -6.14 -18.89 7.45
CA PRO A 120 -5.97 -18.75 6.01
C PRO A 120 -6.49 -17.38 5.54
N ILE A 121 -5.69 -16.65 4.77
CA ILE A 121 -6.09 -15.40 4.13
C ILE A 121 -6.81 -15.74 2.81
N PRO A 122 -8.11 -15.44 2.67
CA PRO A 122 -8.87 -15.76 1.46
C PRO A 122 -8.23 -15.19 0.20
N ASN A 123 -8.41 -15.86 -0.94
CA ASN A 123 -7.94 -15.42 -2.26
C ASN A 123 -6.43 -15.16 -2.39
N THR A 124 -5.63 -15.64 -1.42
CA THR A 124 -4.17 -15.64 -1.50
C THR A 124 -3.66 -17.04 -1.81
N LEU A 125 -2.42 -17.13 -2.31
CA LEU A 125 -1.71 -18.38 -2.48
C LEU A 125 -0.27 -18.23 -2.02
N LYS A 126 0.24 -19.27 -1.37
CA LYS A 126 1.67 -19.43 -1.12
C LYS A 126 2.42 -19.48 -2.45
N LYS A 127 3.71 -19.16 -2.43
CA LYS A 127 4.57 -19.11 -3.64
C LYS A 127 4.55 -20.43 -4.45
N ASP A 128 4.41 -21.56 -3.76
CA ASP A 128 4.30 -22.90 -4.35
C ASP A 128 2.89 -23.26 -4.84
N LYS A 129 1.91 -22.37 -4.64
CA LYS A 129 0.49 -22.53 -5.01
C LYS A 129 -0.23 -23.71 -4.33
N THR A 130 0.34 -24.26 -3.26
CA THR A 130 -0.21 -25.46 -2.60
C THR A 130 -1.36 -25.15 -1.64
N ARG A 131 -1.39 -23.93 -1.09
CA ARG A 131 -2.38 -23.48 -0.10
C ARG A 131 -2.48 -21.95 -0.05
N PRO A 132 -3.51 -21.39 0.62
CA PRO A 132 -3.55 -19.99 0.98
C PRO A 132 -2.37 -19.57 1.86
N LEU A 133 -2.05 -18.27 1.86
CA LEU A 133 -1.16 -17.72 2.87
C LEU A 133 -1.86 -17.73 4.22
N TYR A 134 -1.12 -17.98 5.29
CA TYR A 134 -1.63 -17.81 6.65
C TYR A 134 -1.36 -16.40 7.15
N SER A 135 -2.14 -15.95 8.13
CA SER A 135 -1.93 -14.66 8.81
C SER A 135 -0.51 -14.51 9.36
N SER A 136 0.10 -15.56 9.89
CA SER A 136 1.51 -15.58 10.34
C SER A 136 2.55 -15.44 9.23
N GLU A 137 2.12 -15.50 7.96
CA GLU A 137 2.95 -15.27 6.77
C GLU A 137 2.68 -13.89 6.15
N LEU A 138 1.98 -13.01 6.87
CA LEU A 138 1.69 -11.65 6.42
C LEU A 138 2.99 -10.91 6.05
N ALA A 139 2.99 -10.34 4.86
CA ALA A 139 4.08 -9.52 4.34
C ALA A 139 3.53 -8.14 3.96
N PRO A 140 4.34 -7.06 4.05
CA PRO A 140 3.89 -5.70 3.71
C PRO A 140 3.29 -5.58 2.31
N HIS A 141 3.68 -6.43 1.37
CA HIS A 141 3.15 -6.39 0.01
C HIS A 141 1.65 -6.75 -0.06
N ILE A 142 1.12 -7.54 0.88
CA ILE A 142 -0.30 -7.85 0.94
C ILE A 142 -1.11 -6.56 1.17
N LEU A 143 -0.67 -5.67 2.06
CA LEU A 143 -1.36 -4.40 2.31
C LEU A 143 -1.46 -3.52 1.06
N ARG A 144 -0.45 -3.57 0.17
CA ARG A 144 -0.51 -2.90 -1.14
C ARG A 144 -1.57 -3.51 -2.06
N VAL A 145 -1.74 -4.84 -2.02
CA VAL A 145 -2.76 -5.55 -2.80
C VAL A 145 -4.15 -5.23 -2.27
N GLU A 146 -4.33 -5.27 -0.95
CA GLU A 146 -5.58 -4.92 -0.31
C GLU A 146 -5.97 -3.48 -0.61
N ARG A 147 -5.04 -2.52 -0.51
CA ARG A 147 -5.32 -1.12 -0.90
C ARG A 147 -5.76 -0.99 -2.34
N ALA A 148 -5.10 -1.69 -3.27
CA ALA A 148 -5.47 -1.62 -4.68
C ALA A 148 -6.87 -2.18 -4.95
N SER A 149 -7.23 -3.26 -4.25
CA SER A 149 -8.54 -3.90 -4.35
C SER A 149 -9.62 -3.00 -3.73
N GLN A 150 -9.36 -2.42 -2.56
CA GLN A 150 -10.24 -1.47 -1.90
C GLN A 150 -10.47 -0.21 -2.75
N LEU A 151 -9.41 0.35 -3.36
CA LEU A 151 -9.57 1.48 -4.29
C LEU A 151 -10.49 1.15 -5.47
N ALA A 152 -10.39 -0.07 -6.01
CA ALA A 152 -11.25 -0.52 -7.10
C ALA A 152 -12.69 -0.77 -6.63
N GLU A 153 -12.87 -1.45 -5.49
CA GLU A 153 -14.18 -1.87 -4.98
C GLU A 153 -14.99 -0.71 -4.37
N ASP A 154 -14.36 0.11 -3.52
CA ASP A 154 -15.06 1.15 -2.74
C ASP A 154 -15.16 2.47 -3.51
N TYR A 155 -14.15 2.80 -4.33
CA TYR A 155 -14.07 4.07 -5.06
C TYR A 155 -14.24 3.94 -6.57
N GLY A 156 -14.40 2.72 -7.09
CA GLY A 156 -14.54 2.48 -8.52
C GLY A 156 -13.28 2.81 -9.33
N PHE A 157 -12.09 2.76 -8.72
CA PHE A 157 -10.85 3.05 -9.46
C PHE A 157 -10.64 2.05 -10.59
N ASP A 158 -10.66 2.55 -11.82
CA ASP A 158 -10.30 1.80 -13.00
C ASP A 158 -8.77 1.58 -13.12
N VAL A 159 -8.39 0.86 -14.18
CA VAL A 159 -6.97 0.57 -14.48
C VAL A 159 -6.13 1.85 -14.57
N PHE A 160 -6.68 2.93 -15.14
CA PHE A 160 -5.96 4.19 -15.31
C PHE A 160 -5.73 4.89 -13.96
N SER A 161 -6.80 5.02 -13.17
CA SER A 161 -6.80 5.58 -11.82
C SER A 161 -5.85 4.83 -10.89
N LEU A 162 -5.86 3.49 -10.92
CA LEU A 162 -4.90 2.67 -10.18
C LEU A 162 -3.47 2.88 -10.68
N ASN A 163 -3.23 2.95 -11.99
CA ASN A 163 -1.89 3.23 -12.52
C ASN A 163 -1.37 4.60 -12.03
N GLN A 164 -2.23 5.62 -11.99
CA GLN A 164 -1.89 6.94 -11.48
C GLN A 164 -1.59 6.90 -9.98
N PHE A 165 -2.48 6.32 -9.16
CA PHE A 165 -2.31 6.21 -7.72
C PHE A 165 -1.04 5.44 -7.35
N PHE A 166 -0.79 4.29 -7.99
CA PHE A 166 0.34 3.41 -7.68
C PHE A 166 1.63 3.77 -8.42
N GLY A 167 1.57 4.73 -9.34
CA GLY A 167 2.64 5.07 -10.29
C GLY A 167 3.02 3.89 -11.20
N TRP A 168 2.13 2.92 -11.45
CA TRP A 168 2.46 1.79 -12.29
C TRP A 168 2.62 2.23 -13.75
N LYS A 169 3.67 1.71 -14.41
CA LYS A 169 3.85 1.94 -15.84
C LYS A 169 2.99 0.92 -16.60
N PRO A 170 2.23 1.33 -17.62
CA PRO A 170 1.49 0.42 -18.47
C PRO A 170 2.42 -0.67 -19.02
N LYS A 171 2.03 -1.94 -18.84
CA LYS A 171 2.70 -3.11 -19.42
C LYS A 171 1.63 -4.01 -20.04
N ARG A 172 2.03 -4.91 -20.95
CA ARG A 172 1.14 -5.89 -21.61
C ARG A 172 0.28 -6.74 -20.67
N GLN A 173 0.68 -6.90 -19.42
CA GLN A 173 -0.13 -7.38 -18.30
C GLN A 173 0.13 -6.42 -17.15
N SER A 174 -0.79 -5.52 -16.86
CA SER A 174 -0.60 -4.53 -15.82
C SER A 174 -1.08 -5.06 -14.47
N MET A 175 -0.36 -4.76 -13.39
CA MET A 175 -0.84 -5.06 -12.04
C MET A 175 -2.18 -4.37 -11.77
N ALA A 176 -2.43 -3.22 -12.40
CA ALA A 176 -3.71 -2.55 -12.37
C ALA A 176 -4.85 -3.42 -12.92
N GLU A 177 -4.69 -4.12 -14.05
CA GLU A 177 -5.73 -5.04 -14.56
C GLU A 177 -6.05 -6.16 -13.57
N LYS A 178 -5.02 -6.69 -12.89
CA LYS A 178 -5.23 -7.73 -11.88
C LYS A 178 -6.04 -7.22 -10.68
N TYR A 179 -5.73 -6.03 -10.19
CA TYR A 179 -6.37 -5.49 -8.97
C TYR A 179 -7.66 -4.72 -9.24
N ALA A 180 -7.84 -4.20 -10.46
CA ALA A 180 -9.12 -3.65 -10.92
C ALA A 180 -10.19 -4.73 -11.13
N SER A 181 -9.80 -6.01 -11.14
CA SER A 181 -10.77 -7.11 -11.24
C SER A 181 -11.57 -7.22 -9.94
N MET A 182 -12.82 -6.77 -9.98
CA MET A 182 -13.73 -6.72 -8.83
C MET A 182 -14.28 -8.09 -8.39
N GLY A 183 -13.94 -9.17 -9.11
CA GLY A 183 -14.59 -10.48 -8.93
C GLY A 183 -16.11 -10.42 -9.17
N TRP A 184 -16.81 -11.52 -8.94
CA TRP A 184 -18.26 -11.57 -9.20
C TRP A 184 -19.08 -10.72 -8.23
N LYS A 185 -18.66 -10.60 -6.96
CA LYS A 185 -19.37 -9.81 -5.94
C LYS A 185 -19.30 -8.32 -6.25
N GLY A 186 -18.12 -7.79 -6.56
CA GLY A 186 -17.99 -6.39 -6.91
C GLY A 186 -18.67 -6.06 -8.24
N LEU A 187 -18.66 -6.99 -9.22
CA LEU A 187 -19.47 -6.86 -10.43
C LEU A 187 -20.98 -6.80 -10.11
N ALA A 188 -21.48 -7.66 -9.23
CA ALA A 188 -22.89 -7.66 -8.84
C ALA A 188 -23.26 -6.36 -8.09
N ARG A 189 -22.41 -5.83 -7.21
CA ARG A 189 -22.64 -4.52 -6.58
C ARG A 189 -22.63 -3.37 -7.57
N ALA A 190 -21.71 -3.38 -8.55
CA ALA A 190 -21.68 -2.39 -9.63
C ALA A 190 -22.95 -2.43 -10.51
N MET A 191 -23.65 -3.57 -10.54
CA MET A 191 -24.96 -3.72 -11.17
C MET A 191 -26.14 -3.31 -10.25
N GLY A 192 -25.88 -2.83 -9.03
CA GLY A 192 -26.90 -2.46 -8.06
C GLY A 192 -27.49 -3.64 -7.27
N VAL A 193 -26.82 -4.79 -7.25
CA VAL A 193 -27.26 -5.98 -6.49
C VAL A 193 -26.61 -5.98 -5.10
N GLU A 194 -27.40 -6.21 -4.04
CA GLU A 194 -26.87 -6.47 -2.69
C GLU A 194 -26.28 -7.89 -2.59
N VAL A 195 -25.03 -8.00 -2.13
CA VAL A 195 -24.19 -9.23 -2.14
C VAL A 195 -23.24 -9.32 -0.96
#